data_AF-A0A8T9SQE0-F1
#
_entry.id   AF-A0A8T9SQE0-F1
#
_cell.length_a   1.000
_cell.length_b   1.000
_cell.length_c   1.000
_cell.angle_alpha   90.00
_cell.angle_beta   90.00
_cell.angle_gamma   90.00
#
_symmetry.space_group_name_H-M   'P 1'
#
loop_
_entity.id
_entity.type
_entity.pdbx_description
1 polymer ?
#
loop_
_entity_poly.entity_id
_entity_poly.type
_entity_poly.pdbx_seq_one_letter_code
_entity_poly.pdbx_strand_id
1 'polypeptide(L)'
;MKAIISAVLILIANPSFGQKKECDCKSEPKMKEYTTDCKTTFLKNGSKLYWQFNCNRVWLTLESAKGRKRVLNEVPVDLSGYTYRLGYQLSKEYKNTLLFRSGCPANGPCNFVLIDKTTGIKLREFGELIYDHSSHNFYDFVLYLYSPNTLIIYYIDTGRKYTIRLNGELKGLIPEYQFSDIIVNQNTLTLIYTTGETKVNLSKYHP
;
A
#
# COMPACT_ATOMS: atom_id res chain seq x y z
N MET A 1 4.22 -70.79 19.99
CA MET A 1 3.14 -69.83 19.66
C MET A 1 3.03 -68.73 20.74
N LYS A 2 4.11 -68.00 21.05
CA LYS A 2 4.10 -66.97 22.10
C LYS A 2 5.05 -65.77 21.85
N ALA A 3 5.75 -65.71 20.72
CA ALA A 3 6.77 -64.68 20.49
C ALA A 3 6.48 -63.74 19.30
N ILE A 4 5.34 -63.88 18.62
CA ILE A 4 5.03 -63.08 17.41
C ILE A 4 4.00 -61.98 17.68
N ILE A 5 3.29 -62.01 18.82
CA ILE A 5 2.20 -61.07 19.10
C ILE A 5 2.70 -59.73 19.71
N SER A 6 3.95 -59.66 20.18
CA SER A 6 4.49 -58.44 20.83
C SER A 6 5.08 -57.39 19.89
N ALA A 7 5.25 -57.68 18.60
CA ALA A 7 5.86 -56.72 17.66
C ALA A 7 4.85 -55.81 16.91
N VAL A 8 3.56 -56.14 16.95
CA VAL A 8 2.53 -55.42 16.16
C VAL A 8 1.90 -54.25 16.93
N LEU A 9 2.02 -54.21 18.26
CA LEU A 9 1.38 -53.17 19.07
C LEU A 9 2.19 -51.85 19.20
N ILE A 10 3.46 -51.82 18.78
CA ILE A 10 4.32 -50.63 18.92
C ILE A 10 4.14 -49.65 17.74
N LEU A 11 3.54 -50.06 16.62
CA LEU A 11 3.35 -49.20 15.45
C LEU A 11 2.06 -48.35 15.46
N ILE A 12 1.20 -48.51 16.48
CA ILE A 12 -0.08 -47.77 16.58
C ILE A 12 0.05 -46.51 17.47
N ALA A 13 1.21 -46.32 18.10
CA ALA A 13 1.51 -45.12 18.89
C ALA A 13 2.59 -44.29 18.19
N ASN A 14 2.36 -43.93 16.93
CA ASN A 14 2.93 -42.68 16.42
C ASN A 14 1.99 -41.58 16.89
N PRO A 15 2.26 -40.87 18.00
CA PRO A 15 1.63 -39.58 18.15
C PRO A 15 2.17 -38.75 16.98
N SER A 16 1.33 -38.51 15.99
CA SER A 16 1.56 -37.45 15.02
C SER A 16 1.54 -36.12 15.78
N PHE A 17 2.60 -35.84 16.54
CA PHE A 17 2.96 -34.52 17.01
C PHE A 17 3.50 -33.72 15.82
N GLY A 18 2.68 -33.62 14.78
CA GLY A 18 2.67 -32.43 13.95
C GLY A 18 1.91 -31.37 14.74
N GLN A 19 2.49 -30.87 15.84
CA GLN A 19 2.01 -29.62 16.41
C GLN A 19 2.24 -28.57 15.32
N LYS A 20 1.21 -28.29 14.52
CA LYS A 20 1.23 -27.11 13.64
C LYS A 20 1.50 -25.95 14.59
N LYS A 21 2.70 -25.38 14.50
CA LYS A 21 3.05 -24.15 15.22
C LYS A 21 1.89 -23.19 15.00
N GLU A 22 1.22 -22.74 16.05
CA GLU A 22 0.14 -21.77 15.91
C GLU A 22 0.75 -20.45 15.45
N CYS A 23 0.77 -20.26 14.13
CA CYS A 23 1.18 -19.00 13.52
C CYS A 23 -0.01 -18.06 13.57
N ASP A 24 -0.06 -17.21 14.58
CA ASP A 24 -1.00 -16.12 14.68
C ASP A 24 -0.26 -14.79 14.84
N CYS A 25 -0.97 -13.70 14.60
CA CYS A 25 -0.35 -12.38 14.62
C CYS A 25 0.13 -11.95 16.02
N LYS A 26 -0.49 -12.47 17.08
CA LYS A 26 -0.14 -12.15 18.48
C LYS A 26 1.08 -12.95 18.95
N SER A 27 1.27 -14.15 18.41
CA SER A 27 2.30 -15.11 18.78
C SER A 27 3.66 -14.85 18.10
N GLU A 28 3.70 -14.11 16.99
CA GLU A 28 4.95 -13.80 16.27
C GLU A 28 5.47 -12.38 16.60
N PRO A 29 6.53 -12.23 17.44
CA PRO A 29 7.01 -10.93 17.92
C PRO A 29 7.45 -9.99 16.80
N LYS A 30 8.08 -10.55 15.76
CA LYS A 30 8.55 -9.79 14.59
C LYS A 30 7.41 -9.05 13.90
N MET A 31 6.17 -9.56 13.95
CA MET A 31 5.03 -8.95 13.26
C MET A 31 4.48 -7.71 13.98
N LYS A 32 4.72 -7.56 15.29
CA LYS A 32 4.24 -6.42 16.06
C LYS A 32 4.99 -5.12 15.73
N GLU A 33 6.19 -5.24 15.17
CA GLU A 33 7.09 -4.10 14.90
C GLU A 33 7.01 -3.58 13.46
N TYR A 34 6.32 -4.30 12.56
CA TYR A 34 6.21 -3.90 11.14
C TYR A 34 4.87 -3.25 10.81
N THR A 35 4.71 -2.78 9.57
CA THR A 35 3.46 -2.20 9.03
C THR A 35 2.28 -3.17 8.98
N THR A 36 2.51 -4.41 9.40
CA THR A 36 1.53 -5.48 9.55
C THR A 36 1.16 -5.67 11.01
N ASP A 37 1.07 -4.59 11.78
CA ASP A 37 0.57 -4.69 13.14
C ASP A 37 -0.84 -5.26 13.10
N CYS A 38 -1.19 -6.15 14.03
CA CYS A 38 -2.45 -6.88 14.03
C CYS A 38 -3.69 -5.98 14.26
N LYS A 39 -3.53 -4.67 14.15
CA LYS A 39 -4.59 -3.71 14.41
C LYS A 39 -5.52 -3.65 13.23
N THR A 40 -6.77 -3.36 13.56
CA THR A 40 -7.78 -3.06 12.56
C THR A 40 -7.86 -1.55 12.39
N THR A 41 -7.67 -1.08 11.17
CA THR A 41 -7.98 0.28 10.78
C THR A 41 -9.47 0.36 10.43
N PHE A 42 -10.21 1.19 11.16
CA PHE A 42 -11.62 1.47 10.87
C PHE A 42 -11.70 2.64 9.89
N LEU A 43 -12.35 2.41 8.75
CA LEU A 43 -12.53 3.39 7.68
C LEU A 43 -13.81 4.21 7.90
N LYS A 44 -13.86 5.43 7.36
CA LYS A 44 -14.99 6.35 7.55
C LYS A 44 -16.33 5.82 7.05
N ASN A 45 -16.34 4.88 6.11
CA ASN A 45 -17.56 4.23 5.61
C ASN A 45 -17.99 3.00 6.42
N GLY A 46 -17.37 2.74 7.58
CA GLY A 46 -17.63 1.58 8.43
C GLY A 46 -16.95 0.29 7.96
N SER A 47 -16.17 0.32 6.89
CA SER A 47 -15.34 -0.81 6.47
C SER A 47 -14.11 -0.93 7.37
N LYS A 48 -13.49 -2.11 7.37
CA LYS A 48 -12.32 -2.43 8.19
C LYS A 48 -11.19 -2.87 7.28
N LEU A 49 -9.98 -2.42 7.58
CA LEU A 49 -8.76 -2.86 6.95
C LEU A 49 -7.88 -3.51 8.02
N TYR A 50 -7.45 -4.75 7.82
CA TYR A 50 -6.65 -5.46 8.81
C TYR A 50 -5.79 -6.54 8.17
N TRP A 51 -4.63 -6.78 8.76
CA TRP A 51 -3.74 -7.86 8.35
C TRP A 51 -4.14 -9.19 8.99
N GLN A 52 -3.99 -10.26 8.23
CA GLN A 52 -4.20 -11.64 8.65
C GLN A 52 -3.02 -12.51 8.25
N PHE A 53 -2.85 -13.64 8.95
CA PHE A 53 -1.65 -14.43 8.91
C PHE A 53 -2.00 -15.91 9.08
N ASN A 54 -1.17 -16.75 8.47
CA ASN A 54 -1.01 -18.15 8.84
C ASN A 54 0.46 -18.54 8.63
N CYS A 55 0.79 -19.82 8.78
CA CYS A 55 2.17 -20.29 8.63
C CYS A 55 2.74 -20.20 7.20
N ASN A 56 1.96 -19.75 6.21
CA ASN A 56 2.37 -19.71 4.81
C ASN A 56 2.45 -18.28 4.28
N ARG A 57 1.56 -17.40 4.74
CA ARG A 57 1.43 -16.05 4.18
C ARG A 57 0.83 -15.04 5.15
N VAL A 58 1.06 -13.80 4.80
CA VAL A 58 0.53 -12.59 5.42
C VAL A 58 -0.29 -11.85 4.37
N TRP A 59 -1.50 -11.39 4.70
CA TRP A 59 -2.34 -10.69 3.72
C TRP A 59 -3.18 -9.59 4.32
N LEU A 60 -3.40 -8.55 3.53
CA LEU A 60 -4.21 -7.39 3.88
C LEU A 60 -5.65 -7.63 3.44
N THR A 61 -6.59 -7.55 4.37
CA THR A 61 -8.02 -7.76 4.12
C THR A 61 -8.80 -6.47 4.27
N LEU A 62 -9.63 -6.18 3.28
CA LEU A 62 -10.71 -5.21 3.37
C LEU A 62 -12.02 -5.93 3.65
N GLU A 63 -12.64 -5.66 4.79
CA GLU A 63 -14.00 -6.07 5.13
C GLU A 63 -14.93 -4.87 4.97
N SER A 64 -15.85 -4.94 4.01
CA SER A 64 -16.88 -3.91 3.83
C SER A 64 -17.78 -3.79 5.07
N ALA A 65 -18.49 -2.67 5.21
CA ALA A 65 -19.49 -2.49 6.28
C ALA A 65 -20.59 -3.58 6.30
N LYS A 66 -20.81 -4.29 5.18
CA LYS A 66 -21.74 -5.42 5.06
C LYS A 66 -21.10 -6.78 5.39
N GLY A 67 -19.86 -6.80 5.89
CA GLY A 67 -19.13 -8.02 6.25
C GLY A 67 -18.49 -8.77 5.08
N ARG A 68 -18.62 -8.30 3.82
CA ARG A 68 -17.92 -8.91 2.67
C ARG A 68 -16.43 -8.67 2.77
N LYS A 69 -15.62 -9.72 2.65
CA LYS A 69 -14.16 -9.69 2.79
C LYS A 69 -13.46 -9.84 1.45
N ARG A 70 -12.37 -9.10 1.26
CA ARG A 70 -11.49 -9.22 0.09
C ARG A 70 -10.04 -9.07 0.49
N VAL A 71 -9.20 -9.98 -0.01
CA VAL A 71 -7.74 -9.85 0.08
C VAL A 71 -7.29 -8.82 -0.96
N LEU A 72 -6.62 -7.77 -0.49
CA LEU A 72 -6.10 -6.69 -1.35
C LEU A 72 -4.67 -6.98 -1.82
N ASN A 73 -3.86 -7.57 -0.95
CA ASN A 73 -2.47 -7.89 -1.19
C ASN A 73 -2.05 -9.02 -0.26
N GLU A 74 -1.09 -9.84 -0.69
CA GLU A 74 -0.50 -10.91 0.10
C GLU A 74 1.00 -11.01 -0.13
N VAL A 75 1.71 -11.43 0.92
CA VAL A 75 3.16 -11.60 0.96
C VAL A 75 3.46 -12.94 1.63
N PRO A 76 4.41 -13.74 1.11
CA PRO A 76 4.91 -14.94 1.78
C PRO A 76 5.37 -14.67 3.21
N VAL A 77 5.18 -15.63 4.12
CA VAL A 77 5.47 -15.43 5.55
C VAL A 77 6.96 -15.19 5.83
N ASP A 78 7.86 -15.76 5.03
CA ASP A 78 9.31 -15.55 5.07
C ASP A 78 9.68 -14.11 4.64
N LEU A 79 8.82 -13.45 3.88
CA LEU A 79 8.96 -12.06 3.45
C LEU A 79 8.12 -11.07 4.25
N SER A 80 7.49 -11.52 5.33
CA SER A 80 6.62 -10.70 6.19
C SER A 80 7.33 -9.48 6.79
N GLY A 81 8.62 -9.59 7.10
CA GLY A 81 9.46 -8.47 7.53
C GLY A 81 9.69 -7.39 6.46
N TYR A 82 9.36 -7.67 5.20
CA TYR A 82 9.46 -6.75 4.06
C TYR A 82 8.11 -6.23 3.59
N THR A 83 7.04 -6.47 4.34
CA THR A 83 5.69 -5.96 4.05
C THR A 83 5.62 -4.44 3.95
N TYR A 84 6.53 -3.72 4.60
CA TYR A 84 6.66 -2.26 4.44
C TYR A 84 7.19 -1.83 3.06
N ARG A 85 7.71 -2.76 2.25
CA ARG A 85 8.14 -2.54 0.85
C ARG A 85 7.25 -3.25 -0.14
N LEU A 86 6.97 -4.52 0.12
CA LEU A 86 6.25 -5.43 -0.78
C LEU A 86 4.73 -5.33 -0.61
N GLY A 87 4.29 -5.01 0.61
CA GLY A 87 2.89 -4.96 0.98
C GLY A 87 2.21 -3.66 0.59
N TYR A 88 0.88 -3.66 0.71
CA TYR A 88 0.07 -2.45 0.58
C TYR A 88 0.11 -1.65 1.89
N GLN A 89 0.65 -0.44 1.82
CA GLN A 89 0.65 0.53 2.91
C GLN A 89 -0.41 1.60 2.64
N LEU A 90 -1.38 1.74 3.53
CA LEU A 90 -2.43 2.75 3.37
C LEU A 90 -1.80 4.15 3.45
N SER A 91 -1.84 4.89 2.34
CA SER A 91 -1.33 6.25 2.25
C SER A 91 -2.38 7.28 2.62
N LYS A 92 -3.60 7.15 2.06
CA LYS A 92 -4.72 8.05 2.37
C LYS A 92 -6.07 7.38 2.09
N GLU A 93 -7.02 7.63 2.98
CA GLU A 93 -8.44 7.36 2.75
C GLU A 93 -9.12 8.58 2.10
N TYR A 94 -9.72 8.37 0.93
CA TYR A 94 -10.56 9.34 0.23
C TYR A 94 -12.05 9.00 0.41
N LYS A 95 -12.96 9.78 -0.17
CA LYS A 95 -14.41 9.60 0.02
C LYS A 95 -14.86 8.19 -0.32
N ASN A 96 -14.48 7.70 -1.50
CA ASN A 96 -14.88 6.39 -2.02
C ASN A 96 -13.73 5.41 -2.23
N THR A 97 -12.49 5.85 -2.11
CA THR A 97 -11.30 5.07 -2.47
C THR A 97 -10.24 5.08 -1.39
N LEU A 98 -9.33 4.12 -1.47
CA LEU A 98 -8.13 4.01 -0.64
C LEU A 98 -6.92 4.09 -1.56
N LEU A 99 -5.98 4.97 -1.25
CA LEU A 99 -4.68 5.03 -1.92
C LEU A 99 -3.67 4.23 -1.12
N PHE A 100 -3.05 3.25 -1.77
CA PHE A 100 -2.00 2.43 -1.19
C PHE A 100 -0.68 2.69 -1.89
N ARG A 101 0.39 2.83 -1.12
CA ARG A 101 1.76 2.68 -1.57
C ARG A 101 2.16 1.21 -1.51
N SER A 102 2.89 0.73 -2.50
CA SER A 102 3.32 -0.66 -2.59
C SER A 102 4.55 -0.81 -3.47
N GLY A 103 5.17 -1.98 -3.43
CA GLY A 103 6.24 -2.36 -4.36
C GLY A 103 7.37 -1.34 -4.42
N CYS A 104 7.86 -0.88 -3.26
CA CYS A 104 8.92 0.11 -3.21
C CYS A 104 10.28 -0.53 -2.88
N PRO A 105 11.11 -0.85 -3.89
CA PRO A 105 12.43 -1.42 -3.68
C PRO A 105 13.39 -0.38 -3.08
N ALA A 106 14.55 -0.83 -2.59
CA ALA A 106 15.50 0.06 -1.92
C ALA A 106 15.98 1.23 -2.79
N ASN A 107 16.13 1.02 -4.10
CA ASN A 107 16.74 1.97 -5.03
C ASN A 107 15.88 2.17 -6.30
N GLY A 108 14.56 2.08 -6.19
CA GLY A 108 13.67 2.19 -7.34
C GLY A 108 12.34 2.83 -6.97
N PRO A 109 11.52 3.14 -7.99
CA PRO A 109 10.25 3.82 -7.78
C PRO A 109 9.31 2.96 -6.97
N CYS A 110 8.48 3.59 -6.14
CA CYS A 110 7.34 2.93 -5.56
C CYS A 110 6.19 2.85 -6.57
N ASN A 111 5.15 2.13 -6.18
CA ASN A 111 3.90 2.08 -6.92
C ASN A 111 2.73 2.52 -6.05
N PHE A 112 1.84 3.31 -6.64
CA PHE A 112 0.62 3.76 -5.99
C PHE A 112 -0.62 3.20 -6.64
N VAL A 113 -1.47 2.59 -5.83
CA VAL A 113 -2.65 1.85 -6.26
C VAL A 113 -3.89 2.43 -5.61
N LEU A 114 -4.89 2.75 -6.44
CA LEU A 114 -6.19 3.22 -6.00
C LEU A 114 -7.18 2.05 -5.97
N ILE A 115 -7.74 1.81 -4.79
CA ILE A 115 -8.68 0.72 -4.53
C ILE A 115 -10.05 1.31 -4.20
N ASP A 116 -11.11 0.72 -4.74
CA ASP A 116 -12.48 1.02 -4.33
C ASP A 116 -12.72 0.56 -2.88
N LYS A 117 -13.11 1.48 -2.01
CA LYS A 117 -13.23 1.26 -0.56
C LYS A 117 -14.37 0.32 -0.17
N THR A 118 -15.33 0.07 -1.07
CA THR A 118 -16.51 -0.76 -0.81
C THR A 118 -16.31 -2.19 -1.29
N THR A 119 -15.66 -2.36 -2.43
CA THR A 119 -15.52 -3.63 -3.16
C THR A 119 -14.11 -4.21 -3.10
N GLY A 120 -13.12 -3.39 -2.74
CA GLY A 120 -11.70 -3.73 -2.78
C GLY A 120 -11.15 -3.97 -4.19
N ILE A 121 -11.86 -3.55 -5.24
CA ILE A 121 -11.40 -3.63 -6.63
C ILE A 121 -10.32 -2.59 -6.88
N LYS A 122 -9.24 -2.97 -7.55
CA LYS A 122 -8.25 -2.03 -8.08
C LYS A 122 -8.87 -1.20 -9.20
N LEU A 123 -8.93 0.11 -8.99
CA LEU A 123 -9.45 1.07 -9.96
C LEU A 123 -8.35 1.64 -10.84
N ARG A 124 -7.18 1.91 -10.26
CA ARG A 124 -6.08 2.54 -10.97
C ARG A 124 -4.75 2.22 -10.32
N GLU A 125 -3.72 2.27 -11.15
CA GLU A 125 -2.32 2.21 -10.76
C GLU A 125 -1.65 3.44 -11.36
N PHE A 126 -0.86 4.15 -10.57
CA PHE A 126 -0.22 5.41 -10.96
C PHE A 126 1.27 5.26 -11.24
N GLY A 127 1.90 4.16 -10.80
CA GLY A 127 3.35 4.11 -10.69
C GLY A 127 3.82 5.06 -9.59
N GLU A 128 4.97 5.68 -9.81
CA GLU A 128 5.55 6.62 -8.84
C GLU A 128 4.78 7.95 -8.81
N LEU A 129 4.43 8.38 -7.60
CA LEU A 129 3.85 9.70 -7.37
C LEU A 129 4.93 10.70 -6.95
N ILE A 130 4.65 11.98 -7.19
CA ILE A 130 5.47 13.09 -6.71
C ILE A 130 4.76 13.67 -5.48
N TYR A 131 5.34 13.52 -4.29
CA TYR A 131 4.76 14.04 -3.05
C TYR A 131 5.84 14.40 -2.02
N ASP A 132 5.44 15.04 -0.93
CA ASP A 132 6.35 15.40 0.15
C ASP A 132 6.45 14.27 1.18
N HIS A 133 7.61 13.59 1.20
CA HIS A 133 7.89 12.52 2.16
C HIS A 133 8.03 13.00 3.61
N SER A 134 8.34 14.28 3.83
CA SER A 134 8.54 14.78 5.19
C SER A 134 7.21 14.86 5.95
N SER A 135 6.16 15.33 5.28
CA SER A 135 4.84 15.47 5.88
C SER A 135 4.00 14.19 5.81
N HIS A 136 4.32 13.25 4.91
CA HIS A 136 3.48 12.09 4.59
C HIS A 136 2.02 12.47 4.23
N ASN A 137 1.80 13.75 3.91
CA ASN A 137 0.48 14.29 3.67
C ASN A 137 0.14 14.18 2.18
N PHE A 138 -0.88 13.37 1.89
CA PHE A 138 -1.48 13.35 0.56
C PHE A 138 -2.58 14.41 0.49
N TYR A 139 -2.56 15.22 -0.56
CA TYR A 139 -3.61 16.18 -0.88
C TYR A 139 -4.85 15.48 -1.44
N ASP A 140 -5.89 16.23 -1.83
CA ASP A 140 -7.09 15.65 -2.48
C ASP A 140 -6.85 15.27 -3.94
N PHE A 141 -5.62 15.52 -4.41
CA PHE A 141 -5.08 15.12 -5.69
C PHE A 141 -3.74 14.40 -5.52
N VAL A 142 -3.34 13.70 -6.57
CA VAL A 142 -1.99 13.14 -6.72
C VAL A 142 -1.30 13.76 -7.92
N LEU A 143 0.04 13.77 -7.88
CA LEU A 143 0.89 14.28 -8.94
C LEU A 143 1.72 13.12 -9.49
N TYR A 144 1.81 13.00 -10.81
CA TYR A 144 2.70 12.04 -11.47
C TYR A 144 3.12 12.54 -12.85
N LEU A 145 4.26 12.06 -13.36
CA LEU A 145 4.68 12.38 -14.71
C LEU A 145 3.92 11.54 -15.74
N TYR A 146 3.40 12.22 -16.75
CA TYR A 146 2.95 11.60 -18.00
C TYR A 146 4.08 11.51 -19.03
N SER A 147 4.98 12.50 -19.02
CA SER A 147 6.21 12.52 -19.81
C SER A 147 7.28 13.33 -19.07
N PRO A 148 8.56 13.32 -19.52
CA PRO A 148 9.66 14.03 -18.85
C PRO A 148 9.38 15.51 -18.51
N ASN A 149 8.55 16.21 -19.28
CA ASN A 149 8.21 17.62 -19.06
C ASN A 149 6.72 17.87 -18.85
N THR A 150 5.94 16.80 -18.61
CA THR A 150 4.49 16.89 -18.50
C THR A 150 4.01 16.17 -17.26
N LEU A 151 3.47 16.94 -16.33
CA LEU A 151 2.92 16.45 -15.06
C LEU A 151 1.39 16.42 -15.13
N ILE A 152 0.79 15.43 -14.47
CA ILE A 152 -0.65 15.32 -14.29
C ILE A 152 -1.02 15.59 -12.84
N ILE A 153 -1.95 16.52 -12.62
CA ILE A 153 -2.74 16.59 -11.39
C ILE A 153 -3.98 15.71 -11.59
N TYR A 154 -4.15 14.70 -10.73
CA TYR A 154 -5.34 13.86 -10.70
C TYR A 154 -6.08 14.03 -9.39
N TYR A 155 -7.26 14.65 -9.43
CA TYR A 155 -8.14 14.76 -8.27
C TYR A 155 -8.85 13.44 -8.04
N ILE A 156 -8.64 12.83 -6.87
CA ILE A 156 -8.98 11.43 -6.63
C ILE A 156 -10.50 11.23 -6.59
N ASP A 157 -11.21 12.06 -5.83
CA ASP A 157 -12.65 11.91 -5.62
C ASP A 157 -13.50 12.32 -6.83
N THR A 158 -13.00 13.24 -7.66
CA THR A 158 -13.72 13.71 -8.85
C THR A 158 -13.28 13.02 -10.14
N GLY A 159 -12.13 12.36 -10.13
CA GLY A 159 -11.50 11.76 -11.30
C GLY A 159 -10.97 12.77 -12.33
N ARG A 160 -11.02 14.07 -12.02
CA ARG A 160 -10.59 15.14 -12.92
C ARG A 160 -9.07 15.15 -13.08
N LYS A 161 -8.63 15.40 -14.31
CA LYS A 161 -7.22 15.41 -14.73
C LYS A 161 -6.85 16.76 -15.29
N TYR A 162 -5.69 17.26 -14.90
CA TYR A 162 -5.11 18.49 -15.42
C TYR A 162 -3.65 18.28 -15.78
N THR A 163 -3.27 18.81 -16.93
CA THR A 163 -1.92 18.66 -17.46
C THR A 163 -1.15 19.95 -17.25
N ILE A 164 0.07 19.83 -16.74
CA ILE A 164 0.99 20.94 -16.52
C ILE A 164 2.27 20.68 -17.30
N ARG A 165 2.68 21.69 -18.06
CA ARG A 165 4.00 21.71 -18.70
C ARG A 165 5.03 22.19 -17.69
N LEU A 166 6.11 21.43 -17.52
CA LEU A 166 7.26 21.84 -16.72
C LEU A 166 8.25 22.65 -17.58
N ASN A 167 9.01 23.52 -16.92
CA ASN A 167 10.12 24.25 -17.50
C ASN A 167 11.34 23.33 -17.55
N GLY A 168 11.44 22.56 -18.65
CA GLY A 168 12.50 21.59 -18.86
C GLY A 168 12.05 20.14 -18.69
N GLU A 169 12.99 19.22 -18.89
CA GLU A 169 12.75 17.77 -18.83
C GLU A 169 13.39 17.16 -17.57
N LEU A 170 12.60 16.37 -16.86
CA LEU A 170 13.02 15.51 -15.76
C LEU A 170 13.48 14.17 -16.33
N LYS A 171 14.70 13.75 -15.98
CA LYS A 171 15.40 12.57 -16.56
C LYS A 171 15.70 11.48 -15.54
N GLY A 172 15.37 11.71 -14.28
CA GLY A 172 15.60 10.79 -13.17
C GLY A 172 14.69 9.58 -13.26
N LEU A 173 15.23 8.42 -12.88
CA LEU A 173 14.48 7.16 -12.78
C LEU A 173 13.35 7.26 -11.74
N ILE A 174 13.58 8.05 -10.69
CA ILE A 174 12.61 8.39 -9.65
C ILE A 174 12.39 9.90 -9.78
N PRO A 175 11.35 10.33 -10.53
CA PRO A 175 11.14 11.75 -10.82
C PRO A 175 11.00 12.62 -9.59
N GLU A 176 10.44 12.06 -8.52
CA GLU A 176 10.24 12.71 -7.25
C GLU A 176 11.54 13.28 -6.66
N TYR A 177 12.68 12.58 -6.79
CA TYR A 177 13.98 13.05 -6.29
C TYR A 177 14.52 14.29 -7.02
N GLN A 178 13.86 14.70 -8.10
CA GLN A 178 14.19 15.94 -8.80
C GLN A 178 13.36 17.13 -8.31
N PHE A 179 12.39 16.92 -7.42
CA PHE A 179 11.64 17.98 -6.77
C PHE A 179 12.28 18.27 -5.41
N SER A 180 12.67 19.52 -5.19
CA SER A 180 13.19 19.97 -3.90
C SER A 180 12.06 20.35 -2.94
N ASP A 181 10.93 20.81 -3.47
CA ASP A 181 9.78 21.19 -2.64
C ASP A 181 8.45 21.11 -3.42
N ILE A 182 7.37 20.82 -2.69
CA ILE A 182 5.99 20.74 -3.17
C ILE A 182 5.11 21.48 -2.16
N ILE A 183 4.85 22.75 -2.44
CA ILE A 183 4.16 23.64 -1.52
C ILE A 183 2.74 23.87 -2.00
N VAL A 184 1.75 23.54 -1.18
CA VAL A 184 0.36 23.91 -1.39
C VAL A 184 -0.02 25.01 -0.41
N ASN A 185 -0.27 26.22 -0.91
CA ASN A 185 -0.75 27.34 -0.12
C ASN A 185 -2.04 27.89 -0.74
N GLN A 186 -3.14 27.81 0.01
CA GLN A 186 -4.49 28.13 -0.46
C GLN A 186 -4.80 27.41 -1.78
N ASN A 187 -4.89 28.17 -2.87
CA ASN A 187 -5.20 27.67 -4.20
C ASN A 187 -3.96 27.62 -5.11
N THR A 188 -2.74 27.72 -4.57
CA THR A 188 -1.52 27.67 -5.38
C THR A 188 -0.69 26.45 -5.02
N LEU A 189 -0.44 25.60 -6.01
CA LEU A 189 0.57 24.56 -5.96
C LEU A 189 1.87 25.12 -6.55
N THR A 190 2.93 25.15 -5.77
CA THR A 190 4.28 25.52 -6.21
C THR A 190 5.13 24.26 -6.23
N LEU A 191 5.71 23.97 -7.40
CA LEU A 191 6.64 22.87 -7.62
C LEU A 191 8.03 23.45 -7.85
N ILE A 192 8.97 23.14 -6.97
CA ILE A 192 10.38 23.52 -7.11
C ILE A 192 11.17 22.26 -7.48
N TYR A 193 11.89 22.31 -8.60
CA TYR A 193 12.62 21.15 -9.14
C TYR A 193 13.95 21.57 -9.78
N THR A 194 14.81 20.60 -10.07
CA THR A 194 16.21 20.86 -10.47
C THR A 194 16.36 21.75 -11.71
N THR A 195 15.37 21.78 -12.59
CA THR A 195 15.39 22.57 -13.83
C THR A 195 14.55 23.85 -13.78
N GLY A 196 13.88 24.14 -12.66
CA GLY A 196 13.12 25.37 -12.49
C GLY A 196 11.99 25.29 -11.48
N GLU A 197 11.02 26.19 -11.66
CA GLU A 197 9.86 26.31 -10.80
C GLU A 197 8.58 26.38 -11.64
N THR A 198 7.48 25.83 -11.13
CA THR A 198 6.16 25.96 -11.73
C THR A 198 5.11 26.23 -10.67
N LYS A 199 4.35 27.31 -10.86
CA LYS A 199 3.19 27.65 -10.02
C LYS A 199 1.90 27.37 -10.76
N VAL A 200 0.98 26.72 -10.07
CA VAL A 200 -0.30 26.27 -10.62
C VAL A 200 -1.41 26.80 -9.72
N ASN A 201 -2.31 27.59 -10.29
CA ASN A 201 -3.52 28.01 -9.59
C ASN A 201 -4.58 26.88 -9.65
N LEU A 202 -4.74 26.17 -8.54
CA LEU A 202 -5.68 25.08 -8.32
C LEU A 202 -7.15 25.50 -8.42
N SER A 203 -7.53 26.75 -8.14
CA SER A 203 -8.94 27.18 -8.25
C SER A 203 -9.44 27.21 -9.68
N LYS A 204 -8.54 27.36 -10.67
CA LYS A 204 -8.89 27.18 -12.09
C LYS A 204 -9.35 25.76 -12.41
N TYR A 205 -8.99 24.80 -11.57
CA TYR A 205 -9.16 23.37 -11.78
C TYR A 205 -10.14 22.75 -10.78
N HIS A 206 -10.53 23.49 -9.75
CA HIS A 206 -11.51 23.06 -8.76
C HIS A 206 -12.40 24.23 -8.33
N PRO A 207 -13.34 24.69 -9.19
CA PRO A 207 -14.38 25.63 -8.80
C PRO A 207 -15.34 25.01 -7.78
#